data_AF-F6B738-F1
#
_entry.id   AF-F6B738-F1
#
_cell.length_a   1.000
_cell.length_b   1.000
_cell.length_c   1.000
_cell.angle_alpha   90.00
_cell.angle_beta   90.00
_cell.angle_gamma   90.00
#
_symmetry.space_group_name_H-M   'P 1'
#
loop_
_entity.id
_entity.type
_entity.pdbx_description
1 polymer ?
#
loop_
_entity_poly.entity_id
_entity_poly.type
_entity_poly.pdbx_seq_one_letter_code
_entity_poly.pdbx_strand_id
1 'polypeptide(L)'
;MGFIYNGISSQSMKIRARLTKWQVSPALRNSFETVPGKAGIADFGCDISERNIIISCSVLPQRSFAELVSVLDNVAEWLNPENGLKQLPESVK
;
A
#
# COMPACT_ATOMS: atom_id res chain seq x y z
N MET A 1 0.11 -16.73 -6.92
CA MET A 1 0.51 -15.62 -6.01
C MET A 1 0.01 -14.33 -6.59
N GLY A 2 -0.76 -13.57 -5.81
CA GLY A 2 -1.40 -12.32 -6.22
C GLY A 2 -1.91 -11.58 -4.98
N PHE A 3 -2.30 -10.31 -5.13
CA PHE A 3 -3.07 -9.58 -4.13
C PHE A 3 -4.54 -9.45 -4.56
N ILE A 4 -5.39 -9.12 -3.60
CA ILE A 4 -6.81 -8.82 -3.81
C ILE A 4 -6.99 -7.32 -3.55
N TYR A 5 -7.66 -6.63 -4.48
CA TYR A 5 -8.03 -5.23 -4.34
C TYR A 5 -9.49 -5.06 -4.74
N ASN A 6 -10.28 -4.41 -3.89
CA ASN A 6 -11.73 -4.28 -4.05
C ASN A 6 -12.48 -5.61 -4.32
N GLY A 7 -11.98 -6.72 -3.76
CA GLY A 7 -12.58 -8.05 -3.94
C GLY A 7 -12.21 -8.74 -5.26
N ILE A 8 -11.46 -8.07 -6.14
CA ILE A 8 -10.95 -8.66 -7.39
C ILE A 8 -9.52 -9.16 -7.17
N SER A 9 -9.20 -10.33 -7.71
CA SER A 9 -7.86 -10.90 -7.65
C SER A 9 -6.98 -10.33 -8.76
N SER A 10 -5.76 -9.91 -8.45
CA SER A 10 -4.76 -9.53 -9.46
C SER A 10 -4.52 -10.59 -10.55
N GLN A 11 -4.74 -11.88 -10.23
CA GLN A 11 -4.60 -12.97 -11.20
C GLN A 11 -5.67 -12.92 -12.31
N SER A 12 -6.89 -12.48 -12.01
CA SER A 12 -7.92 -12.31 -13.04
C SER A 12 -7.62 -11.12 -13.95
N MET A 13 -6.78 -10.18 -13.52
CA MET A 13 -6.26 -9.07 -14.32
C MET A 13 -4.99 -9.41 -15.10
N LYS A 14 -4.61 -10.69 -15.19
CA LYS A 14 -3.35 -11.14 -15.82
C LYS A 14 -2.08 -10.54 -15.18
N ILE A 15 -2.17 -10.10 -13.94
CA ILE A 15 -1.01 -9.62 -13.16
C ILE A 15 -0.56 -10.73 -12.22
N ARG A 16 0.71 -11.09 -12.32
CA ARG A 16 1.38 -11.87 -11.27
C ARG A 16 2.05 -10.89 -10.32
N ALA A 17 1.70 -10.98 -9.04
CA ALA A 17 2.26 -10.11 -8.01
C ALA A 17 3.04 -10.92 -6.98
N ARG A 18 4.12 -10.33 -6.49
CA ARG A 18 4.92 -10.83 -5.38
C ARG A 18 5.07 -9.72 -4.36
N LEU A 19 4.80 -10.06 -3.11
CA LEU A 19 5.07 -9.15 -2.01
C LEU A 19 6.58 -9.00 -1.84
N THR A 20 7.07 -7.76 -1.88
CA THR A 20 8.50 -7.47 -1.80
C THR A 20 8.97 -7.40 -0.35
N LYS A 21 8.12 -6.89 0.56
CA LYS A 21 8.38 -6.82 1.99
C LYS A 21 7.13 -7.16 2.77
N TRP A 22 7.29 -8.03 3.77
CA TRP A 22 6.25 -8.32 4.73
C TRP A 22 6.29 -7.28 5.85
N GLN A 23 5.45 -6.24 5.74
CA GLN A 23 5.35 -5.19 6.74
C GLN A 23 4.05 -5.36 7.52
N VAL A 24 4.14 -5.88 8.76
CA VAL A 24 2.97 -6.18 9.61
C VAL A 24 2.46 -4.94 10.31
N SER A 25 3.37 -4.16 10.91
CA SER A 25 3.04 -2.93 11.63
C SER A 25 3.48 -1.69 10.86
N PRO A 26 2.74 -0.58 10.98
CA PRO A 26 3.19 0.72 10.49
C PRO A 26 4.37 1.23 11.34
N ALA A 27 5.07 2.25 10.85
CA ALA A 27 6.09 2.91 11.65
C ALA A 27 5.43 3.79 12.72
N LEU A 28 6.17 4.06 13.79
CA LEU A 28 5.74 5.02 14.81
C LEU A 28 6.21 6.41 14.38
N ARG A 29 5.31 7.39 14.40
CA ARG A 29 5.62 8.80 14.22
C ARG A 29 5.63 9.44 15.60
N ASN A 30 6.84 9.70 16.11
CA ASN A 30 7.02 10.28 17.44
C ASN A 30 7.24 11.79 17.34
N SER A 31 6.61 12.54 18.23
CA SER A 31 6.79 13.99 18.36
C SER A 31 7.53 14.25 19.66
N PHE A 32 8.79 14.66 19.56
CA PHE A 32 9.62 14.91 20.72
C PHE A 32 10.59 16.08 20.49
N GLU A 33 11.04 16.69 21.57
CA GLU A 33 12.01 17.80 21.52
C GLU A 33 13.11 17.62 22.55
N THR A 34 14.33 18.03 22.20
CA THR A 34 15.45 18.09 23.15
C THR A 34 15.52 19.48 23.76
N VAL A 35 15.43 19.56 25.09
CA VAL A 35 15.47 20.84 25.80
C VAL A 35 16.93 21.28 25.98
N PRO A 36 17.35 22.45 25.45
CA PRO A 36 18.72 22.92 25.58
C PRO A 36 19.18 23.01 27.04
N GLY A 37 20.36 22.46 27.34
CA GLY A 37 20.93 22.48 28.69
C GLY A 37 20.33 21.45 29.67
N LYS A 38 19.43 20.56 29.22
CA LYS A 38 18.93 19.43 29.99
C LYS A 38 19.26 18.12 29.27
N ALA A 39 19.72 17.13 30.03
CA ALA A 39 19.85 15.79 29.51
C ALA A 39 18.46 15.15 29.40
N GLY A 40 18.13 14.59 28.24
CA GLY A 40 16.86 13.92 27.99
C GLY A 40 16.03 14.57 26.88
N ILE A 41 14.80 14.08 26.76
CA ILE A 41 13.85 14.42 25.69
C ILE A 41 12.49 14.72 26.32
N ALA A 42 11.83 15.78 25.85
CA ALA A 42 10.42 16.04 26.09
C ALA A 42 9.59 15.26 25.06
N ASP A 43 8.76 14.32 25.53
CA ASP A 43 7.88 13.52 24.69
C ASP A 43 6.50 14.19 24.61
N PHE A 44 6.06 14.52 23.39
CA PHE A 44 4.75 15.12 23.11
C PHE A 44 3.74 14.09 22.60
N GLY A 45 4.11 12.81 22.59
CA GLY A 45 3.27 11.71 22.18
C GLY A 45 3.66 11.14 20.82
N CYS A 46 3.05 9.99 20.53
CA CYS A 46 3.36 9.20 19.35
C CYS A 46 2.09 8.69 18.67
N ASP A 47 2.06 8.83 17.35
CA ASP A 47 1.02 8.28 16.49
C ASP A 47 1.55 7.10 15.68
N ILE A 48 0.62 6.27 15.21
CA ILE A 48 0.91 5.20 14.25
C ILE A 48 0.85 5.80 12.85
N SER A 49 1.92 5.66 12.07
CA SER A 49 1.98 6.14 10.69
C SER A 49 1.10 5.32 9.74
N GLU A 50 1.00 5.76 8.49
CA GLU A 50 0.45 4.94 7.42
C GLU A 50 1.26 3.65 7.21
N ARG A 51 0.56 2.59 6.77
CA ARG A 51 1.17 1.32 6.38
C ARG A 51 1.35 1.29 4.87
N ASN A 52 2.60 1.41 4.40
CA ASN A 52 2.92 1.23 2.99
C ASN A 52 3.17 -0.25 2.67
N ILE A 53 2.43 -0.81 1.71
CA ILE A 53 2.60 -2.18 1.22
C ILE A 53 3.17 -2.12 -0.20
N ILE A 54 4.44 -2.47 -0.34
CA ILE A 54 5.13 -2.46 -1.64
C ILE A 54 5.01 -3.82 -2.29
N ILE A 55 4.42 -3.85 -3.49
CA ILE A 55 4.17 -5.05 -4.27
C ILE A 55 4.93 -4.95 -5.60
N SER A 56 5.69 -5.98 -5.92
CA SER A 56 6.30 -6.13 -7.24
C SER A 56 5.34 -6.88 -8.17
N CYS A 57 5.01 -6.29 -9.31
CA CYS A 57 4.07 -6.84 -10.28
C CYS A 57 4.75 -7.15 -11.61
N SER A 58 4.33 -8.25 -12.26
CA SER A 58 4.71 -8.61 -13.62
C SER A 58 3.45 -8.93 -14.41
N VAL A 59 3.30 -8.30 -15.57
CA VAL A 59 2.19 -8.56 -16.50
C VAL A 59 2.53 -9.80 -17.33
N LEU A 60 1.55 -10.70 -17.49
CA LEU A 60 1.72 -11.87 -18.35
C LEU A 60 1.93 -11.44 -19.81
N PRO A 61 2.74 -12.18 -20.60
CA PRO A 61 2.93 -11.89 -22.02
C PRO A 61 1.58 -11.84 -22.76
N GLN A 62 1.37 -10.79 -23.55
CA GLN A 62 0.23 -10.67 -24.46
C GLN A 62 0.67 -10.96 -25.90
N ARG A 63 -0.28 -11.27 -26.80
CA ARG A 63 0.05 -11.59 -28.20
C ARG A 63 0.49 -10.37 -28.98
N SER A 64 0.00 -9.20 -28.60
CA SER A 64 0.34 -7.93 -29.25
C SER A 64 0.64 -6.83 -28.23
N PHE A 65 1.34 -5.80 -28.68
CA PHE A 65 1.59 -4.61 -27.86
C PHE A 65 0.29 -3.88 -27.52
N ALA A 66 -0.68 -3.82 -28.43
CA ALA A 66 -1.97 -3.19 -28.18
C ALA A 66 -2.75 -3.90 -27.06
N GLU A 67 -2.69 -5.23 -27.01
CA GLU A 67 -3.26 -6.01 -25.89
C GLU A 67 -2.52 -5.77 -24.58
N LEU A 68 -1.20 -5.56 -24.61
CA LEU A 68 -0.43 -5.25 -23.41
C LEU A 68 -0.84 -3.88 -22.84
N VAL A 69 -0.95 -2.87 -23.70
CA VAL A 69 -1.38 -1.52 -23.30
C VAL A 69 -2.79 -1.56 -22.74
N SER A 70 -3.72 -2.26 -23.37
CA SER A 70 -5.08 -2.37 -22.85
C SER A 70 -5.14 -3.07 -21.49
N VAL A 71 -4.30 -4.08 -21.23
CA VAL A 71 -4.18 -4.67 -19.89
C VAL A 71 -3.66 -3.65 -18.88
N LEU A 72 -2.66 -2.85 -19.23
CA LEU A 72 -2.12 -1.81 -18.35
C LEU A 72 -3.17 -0.73 -18.03
N ASP A 73 -3.94 -0.29 -19.01
CA ASP A 73 -5.00 0.71 -18.83
C ASP A 73 -6.10 0.20 -17.90
N ASN A 74 -6.58 -1.03 -18.13
CA ASN A 74 -7.57 -1.67 -17.24
C ASN A 74 -7.06 -1.80 -15.81
N VAL A 75 -5.76 -2.07 -15.63
CA VAL A 75 -5.13 -2.17 -14.31
C VAL A 75 -5.01 -0.81 -13.64
N ALA A 76 -4.67 0.24 -14.38
CA ALA A 76 -4.59 1.60 -13.86
C ALA A 76 -5.97 2.10 -13.40
N GLU A 77 -7.01 1.83 -14.17
CA GLU A 77 -8.40 2.15 -13.79
C GLU A 77 -8.84 1.36 -12.56
N TRP A 78 -8.50 0.06 -12.51
CA TRP A 78 -8.82 -0.79 -11.36
C TRP A 78 -8.13 -0.34 -10.09
N LEU A 79 -6.84 0.03 -10.15
CA LEU A 79 -6.06 0.50 -9.01
C LEU A 79 -6.25 2.00 -8.70
N ASN A 80 -7.23 2.65 -9.32
CA ASN A 80 -7.53 4.04 -9.04
C ASN A 80 -7.88 4.22 -7.53
N PRO A 81 -7.19 5.11 -6.81
CA PRO A 81 -7.43 5.34 -5.38
C PRO A 81 -8.85 5.82 -5.07
N GLU A 82 -9.50 6.54 -5.99
CA GLU A 82 -10.89 7.00 -5.83
C GLU A 82 -11.87 5.82 -5.72
N ASN A 83 -11.58 4.72 -6.42
CA ASN A 83 -12.38 3.49 -6.36
C ASN A 83 -12.05 2.67 -5.10
N GLY A 84 -10.95 2.95 -4.41
CA GLY A 84 -10.37 2.16 -3.31
C GLY A 84 -10.63 2.68 -1.90
N LEU A 85 -11.31 3.82 -1.76
CA LEU A 85 -11.68 4.41 -0.46
C LEU A 85 -12.75 3.55 0.24
N LYS A 86 -12.41 2.32 0.63
CA LYS A 86 -13.14 1.63 1.69
C LYS A 86 -12.68 2.24 3.00
N GLN A 87 -13.63 2.78 3.76
CA GLN A 87 -13.39 3.12 5.17
C GLN A 87 -12.75 1.90 5.86
N LEU A 88 -11.60 2.12 6.49
CA LEU A 88 -11.11 1.19 7.50
C LEU A 88 -12.27 1.04 8.51
N PRO A 89 -12.67 -0.20 8.88
CA PRO A 89 -13.63 -0.35 9.96
C PRO A 89 -13.04 0.38 11.16
N GLU A 90 -13.78 1.38 11.67
CA GLU A 90 -13.41 2.07 12.90
C GLU A 90 -13.10 1.00 13.94
N SER A 91 -11.91 1.09 14.52
CA SER A 91 -11.52 0.29 15.66
C SER A 91 -12.61 0.45 16.73
N VAL A 92 -13.36 -0.63 16.95
CA VAL A 92 -14.35 -0.75 18.02
C VAL A 92 -13.66 -0.33 19.32
N LYS A 93 -14.18 0.74 19.93
CA LYS A 93 -13.81 1.18 21.28
C LYS A 93 -14.17 0.13 22.32
#